data_AF-A0A527ZLB2-F1
#
_entry.id   AF-A0A527ZLB2-F1
#
_cell.length_a   1.000
_cell.length_b   1.000
_cell.length_c   1.000
_cell.angle_alpha   90.00
_cell.angle_beta   90.00
_cell.angle_gamma   90.00
#
_symmetry.space_group_name_H-M   'P 1'
#
loop_
_entity.id
_entity.type
_entity.pdbx_description
1 polymer ?
#
loop_
_entity_poly.entity_id
_entity_poly.type
_entity_poly.pdbx_seq_one_letter_code
_entity_poly.pdbx_strand_id
1 'polypeptide(L)'
;MQDIISVEIARRERHQVESEQLGNEISIALTQQSEIQKSLAGAIPSELMARARDIARIENAIGSYRDLLDQTSSELAALLNIWNEYLDVAGKLSKLRSDLSADDQSLLRQFQRTFRDYLGRLGFNSFEIGSMVIDEGSFMPRVIVNDRDRRVRADFGTSASDWIRIITAFVLALHASRDNSQKSNHPNLTVFDEPAQ
;
A
#
# COMPACT_ATOMS: atom_id res chain seq x y z
N MET A 1 78.58 37.32 77.43
CA MET A 1 77.13 37.39 77.11
C MET A 1 76.83 38.23 75.86
N GLN A 2 77.73 39.11 75.38
CA GLN A 2 77.58 39.83 74.10
C GLN A 2 77.88 38.96 72.86
N ASP A 3 78.84 38.03 72.94
CA ASP A 3 79.29 37.20 71.81
C ASP A 3 78.24 36.20 71.29
N ILE A 4 77.41 35.65 72.18
CA ILE A 4 76.36 34.67 71.84
C ILE A 4 75.21 35.35 71.09
N ILE A 5 74.90 36.60 71.43
CA ILE A 5 73.82 37.37 70.79
C ILE A 5 74.21 37.73 69.35
N SER A 6 75.47 38.07 69.11
CA SER A 6 76.00 38.38 67.77
C SER A 6 75.96 37.18 66.82
N VAL A 7 76.27 35.98 67.33
CA VAL A 7 76.20 34.74 66.54
C VAL A 7 74.75 34.36 66.21
N GLU A 8 73.82 34.54 67.14
CA GLU A 8 72.40 34.26 66.93
C GLU A 8 71.75 35.22 65.92
N ILE A 9 72.14 36.50 65.93
CA ILE A 9 71.70 37.50 64.94
C ILE A 9 72.21 37.15 63.54
N ALA A 10 73.51 36.84 63.41
CA ALA A 10 74.09 36.45 62.12
C ALA A 10 73.47 35.14 61.57
N ARG A 11 73.07 34.22 62.45
CA ARG A 11 72.37 32.99 62.06
C ARG A 11 70.95 33.29 61.58
N ARG A 12 70.22 34.18 62.25
CA ARG A 12 68.88 34.63 61.82
C ARG A 12 68.93 35.36 60.50
N GLU A 13 69.89 36.25 60.30
CA GLU A 13 70.07 36.96 59.03
C GLU A 13 70.38 35.98 57.88
N ARG A 14 71.22 34.97 58.10
CA ARG A 14 71.46 33.93 57.09
C ARG A 14 70.20 33.13 56.75
N HIS A 15 69.44 32.70 57.77
CA HIS A 15 68.18 31.99 57.55
C HIS A 15 67.12 32.87 56.86
N GLN A 16 67.13 34.18 57.11
CA GLN A 16 66.24 35.12 56.46
C GLN A 16 66.60 35.31 54.99
N VAL A 17 67.89 35.47 54.67
CA VAL A 17 68.39 35.53 53.28
C VAL A 17 68.11 34.23 52.53
N GLU A 18 68.31 33.07 53.17
CA GLU A 18 68.03 31.75 52.60
C GLU A 18 66.52 31.55 52.35
N SER A 19 65.67 32.02 53.27
CA SER A 19 64.21 31.99 53.10
C SER A 19 63.72 32.92 52.00
N GLU A 20 64.33 34.09 51.82
CA GLU A 20 64.02 35.02 50.72
C GLU A 20 64.45 34.45 49.36
N GLN A 21 65.60 33.78 49.31
CA GLN A 21 66.07 33.08 48.11
C GLN A 21 65.13 31.93 47.73
N LEU A 22 64.75 31.07 48.69
CA LEU A 22 63.77 30.00 48.48
C LEU A 22 62.40 30.55 48.04
N GLY A 23 61.95 31.66 48.64
CA GLY A 23 60.72 32.34 48.24
C GLY A 23 60.75 32.81 46.78
N ASN A 24 61.88 33.36 46.33
CA ASN A 24 62.06 33.78 44.95
C ASN A 24 62.12 32.58 43.98
N GLU A 25 62.81 31.50 44.34
CA GLU A 25 62.85 30.28 43.52
C GLU A 25 61.47 29.63 43.37
N ILE A 26 60.69 29.56 44.45
CA ILE A 26 59.31 29.06 44.43
C ILE A 26 58.43 29.96 43.55
N SER A 27 58.57 31.27 43.67
CA SER A 27 57.84 32.23 42.84
C SER A 27 58.13 32.00 41.36
N ILE A 28 59.41 31.90 40.98
CA ILE A 28 59.83 31.64 39.59
C ILE A 28 59.28 30.30 39.09
N ALA A 29 59.34 29.25 39.90
CA ALA A 29 58.83 27.93 39.54
C ALA A 29 57.30 27.95 39.32
N LEU A 30 56.55 28.69 40.15
CA LEU A 30 55.11 28.87 39.99
C LEU A 30 54.76 29.66 38.73
N THR A 31 55.54 30.68 38.39
CA THR A 31 55.34 31.44 37.14
C THR A 31 55.59 30.55 35.92
N GLN A 32 56.67 29.75 35.93
CA GLN A 32 56.99 28.79 34.87
C GLN A 32 55.90 27.71 34.75
N GLN A 33 55.40 27.19 35.86
CA GLN A 33 54.29 26.24 35.86
C GLN A 33 53.03 26.85 35.24
N SER A 34 52.71 28.10 35.59
CA SER A 34 51.54 28.81 35.03
C SER A 34 51.70 29.06 33.53
N GLU A 35 52.90 29.41 33.07
CA GLU A 35 53.20 29.59 31.65
C GLU A 35 53.09 28.27 30.87
N ILE A 36 53.62 27.18 31.40
CA ILE A 36 53.49 25.84 30.82
C ILE A 36 52.02 25.42 30.76
N GLN A 37 51.26 25.64 31.83
CA GLN A 37 49.83 25.32 31.86
C GLN A 37 49.03 26.16 30.86
N LYS A 38 49.31 27.46 30.73
CA LYS A 38 48.69 28.32 29.71
C LYS A 38 49.06 27.90 28.29
N SER A 39 50.32 27.52 28.07
CA SER A 39 50.82 26.96 26.80
C SER A 39 50.10 25.65 26.43
N LEU A 40 49.90 24.75 27.40
CA LEU A 40 49.24 23.46 27.18
C LEU A 40 47.72 23.60 27.00
N ALA A 41 47.07 24.50 27.75
CA ALA A 41 45.64 24.75 27.66
C ALA A 41 45.24 25.38 26.31
N GLY A 42 46.13 26.18 25.71
CA GLY A 42 45.97 26.69 24.34
C GLY A 42 46.23 25.64 23.25
N ALA A 43 46.74 24.46 23.62
CA ALA A 43 47.22 23.42 22.71
C ALA A 43 46.42 22.12 22.84
N ILE A 44 45.08 22.18 22.89
CA ILE A 44 44.36 21.09 22.22
C ILE A 44 44.65 21.30 20.74
N PRO A 45 45.45 20.44 20.08
CA PRO A 45 45.82 20.65 18.69
C PRO A 45 44.54 20.82 17.88
N SER A 46 44.42 21.92 17.14
CA SER A 46 43.27 22.20 16.26
C SER A 46 42.93 21.00 15.38
N GLU A 47 43.96 20.22 15.04
CA GLU A 47 43.88 18.94 14.33
C GLU A 47 43.11 17.84 15.11
N LEU A 48 43.31 17.68 16.42
CA LEU A 48 42.56 16.70 17.21
C LEU A 48 41.08 17.08 17.30
N MET A 49 40.79 18.37 17.44
CA MET A 49 39.40 18.88 17.43
C MET A 49 38.76 18.76 16.05
N ALA A 50 39.52 18.98 14.97
CA ALA A 50 39.05 18.73 13.61
C ALA A 50 38.73 17.24 13.40
N ARG A 51 39.63 16.34 13.82
CA ARG A 51 39.41 14.89 13.77
C ARG A 51 38.20 14.44 14.60
N ALA A 52 38.00 15.01 15.79
CA ALA A 52 36.81 14.71 16.62
C ALA A 52 35.51 15.14 15.92
N ARG A 53 35.50 16.29 15.22
CA ARG A 53 34.34 16.70 14.40
C ARG A 53 34.12 15.78 13.21
N ASP A 54 35.20 15.34 12.55
CA ASP A 54 35.11 14.42 11.42
C ASP A 54 34.55 13.06 11.85
N ILE A 55 34.98 12.54 13.00
CA ILE A 55 34.43 11.32 13.61
C ILE A 55 32.95 11.49 13.90
N ALA A 56 32.55 12.56 14.60
CA ALA A 56 31.14 12.82 14.91
C ALA A 56 30.28 12.96 13.63
N ARG A 57 30.82 13.58 12.57
CA ARG A 57 30.14 13.67 11.26
C ARG A 57 29.94 12.29 10.65
N ILE A 58 30.96 11.45 10.67
CA ILE A 58 30.89 10.08 10.12
C ILE A 58 29.92 9.22 10.94
N GLU A 59 29.94 9.32 12.26
CA GLU A 59 29.00 8.61 13.14
C GLU A 59 27.55 8.99 12.86
N ASN A 60 27.28 10.29 12.70
CA ASN A 60 25.95 10.77 12.31
C ASN A 60 25.53 10.26 10.93
N ALA A 61 26.45 10.24 9.96
CA ALA A 61 26.18 9.68 8.63
C ALA A 61 25.84 8.19 8.72
N ILE A 62 26.61 7.41 9.48
CA ILE A 62 26.34 5.98 9.74
C ILE A 62 24.96 5.79 10.39
N GLY A 63 24.60 6.64 11.36
CA GLY A 63 23.27 6.65 11.98
C GLY A 63 22.17 6.83 10.93
N SER A 64 22.26 7.88 10.12
CA SER A 64 21.26 8.17 9.08
C SER A 64 21.11 7.05 8.04
N TYR A 65 22.20 6.37 7.68
CA TYR A 65 22.14 5.22 6.78
C TYR A 65 21.49 3.98 7.41
N ARG A 66 21.65 3.78 8.73
CA ARG A 66 20.93 2.72 9.46
C ARG A 66 19.43 3.01 9.51
N ASP A 67 19.05 4.25 9.81
CA ASP A 67 17.64 4.64 9.85
C ASP A 67 16.98 4.46 8.47
N LEU A 68 17.68 4.84 7.39
CA LEU A 68 17.21 4.63 6.02
C LEU A 68 17.07 3.14 5.69
N LEU A 69 18.03 2.31 6.13
CA LEU A 69 17.97 0.86 5.94
C LEU A 69 16.76 0.25 6.66
N ASP A 70 16.49 0.67 7.89
CA ASP A 70 15.35 0.21 8.68
C ASP A 70 14.03 0.64 8.03
N GLN A 71 13.93 1.89 7.58
CA GLN A 71 12.77 2.38 6.85
C GLN A 71 12.54 1.59 5.57
N THR A 72 13.58 1.39 4.75
CA THR A 72 13.48 0.65 3.49
C THR A 72 13.07 -0.80 3.74
N SER A 73 13.58 -1.42 4.80
CA SER A 73 13.22 -2.79 5.18
C SER A 73 11.75 -2.89 5.58
N SER A 74 11.24 -1.90 6.33
CA SER A 74 9.81 -1.81 6.68
C SER A 74 8.93 -1.60 5.45
N GLU A 75 9.34 -0.72 4.52
CA GLU A 75 8.61 -0.47 3.28
C GLU A 75 8.58 -1.70 2.37
N LEU A 76 9.69 -2.42 2.25
CA LEU A 76 9.74 -3.70 1.52
C LEU A 76 8.82 -4.76 2.14
N ALA A 77 8.77 -4.85 3.47
CA ALA A 77 7.84 -5.76 4.15
C ALA A 77 6.38 -5.40 3.86
N ALA A 78 6.04 -4.11 3.88
CA ALA A 78 4.70 -3.64 3.52
C ALA A 78 4.35 -3.96 2.05
N LEU A 79 5.30 -3.76 1.14
CA LEU A 79 5.10 -4.08 -0.28
C LEU A 79 4.90 -5.59 -0.50
N LEU A 80 5.67 -6.44 0.20
CA LEU A 80 5.49 -7.89 0.16
C LEU A 80 4.12 -8.32 0.66
N ASN A 81 3.58 -7.66 1.70
CA ASN A 81 2.22 -7.93 2.17
C ASN A 81 1.18 -7.61 1.10
N ILE A 82 1.26 -6.43 0.48
CA ILE A 82 0.35 -6.03 -0.62
C ILE A 82 0.45 -7.02 -1.80
N TRP A 83 1.67 -7.44 -2.14
CA TRP A 83 1.89 -8.41 -3.21
C TRP A 83 1.25 -9.77 -2.89
N ASN A 84 1.38 -10.25 -1.65
CA ASN A 84 0.77 -11.50 -1.23
C ASN A 84 -0.76 -11.42 -1.22
N GLU A 85 -1.33 -10.30 -0.78
CA GLU A 85 -2.78 -10.06 -0.88
C GLU A 85 -3.26 -10.06 -2.33
N TYR A 86 -2.51 -9.39 -3.23
CA TYR A 86 -2.81 -9.42 -4.67
C TYR A 86 -2.78 -10.84 -5.23
N LEU A 87 -1.77 -11.65 -4.89
CA LEU A 87 -1.68 -13.04 -5.34
C LEU A 87 -2.83 -13.90 -4.82
N ASP A 88 -3.28 -13.70 -3.57
CA ASP A 88 -4.45 -14.40 -3.03
C ASP A 88 -5.73 -14.02 -3.77
N VAL A 89 -5.96 -12.72 -4.01
CA VAL A 89 -7.12 -12.23 -4.77
C VAL A 89 -7.10 -12.74 -6.22
N ALA A 90 -5.95 -12.65 -6.90
CA ALA A 90 -5.79 -13.16 -8.26
C ALA A 90 -5.98 -14.69 -8.32
N GLY A 91 -5.46 -15.41 -7.33
CA GLY A 91 -5.66 -16.85 -7.18
C GLY A 91 -7.12 -17.22 -6.98
N LYS A 92 -7.87 -16.49 -6.14
CA LYS A 92 -9.31 -16.66 -5.96
C LYS A 92 -10.07 -16.35 -7.24
N LEU A 93 -9.75 -15.24 -7.91
CA LEU A 93 -10.38 -14.84 -9.17
C LEU A 93 -10.17 -15.89 -10.27
N SER A 94 -8.97 -16.47 -10.39
CA SER A 94 -8.68 -17.52 -11.38
C SER A 94 -9.51 -18.80 -11.15
N LYS A 95 -9.96 -19.04 -9.92
CA LYS A 95 -10.81 -20.19 -9.55
C LYS A 95 -12.29 -19.91 -9.75
N LEU A 96 -12.71 -18.63 -9.76
CA LEU A 96 -14.03 -18.26 -10.26
C LEU A 96 -13.99 -18.51 -11.77
N ARG A 97 -14.47 -19.69 -12.18
CA ARG A 97 -14.64 -20.04 -13.59
C ARG A 97 -15.43 -18.91 -14.26
N SER A 98 -14.82 -18.26 -15.25
CA SER A 98 -15.49 -17.28 -16.12
C SER A 98 -16.53 -17.95 -17.02
N ASP A 99 -16.42 -19.27 -17.19
CA ASP A 99 -17.14 -20.01 -18.20
C ASP A 99 -18.32 -20.75 -17.57
N LEU A 100 -19.46 -20.64 -18.22
CA LEU A 100 -20.66 -21.40 -17.92
C LEU A 100 -20.33 -22.89 -17.91
N SER A 101 -20.76 -23.62 -16.88
CA SER A 101 -20.66 -25.07 -16.86
C SER A 101 -21.52 -25.68 -17.98
N ALA A 102 -21.31 -26.96 -18.31
CA ALA A 102 -22.12 -27.64 -19.31
C ALA A 102 -23.62 -27.62 -18.96
N ASP A 103 -23.94 -27.69 -17.66
CA ASP A 103 -25.31 -27.59 -17.14
C ASP A 103 -25.86 -26.17 -17.32
N ASP A 104 -25.05 -25.14 -17.00
CA ASP A 104 -25.45 -23.73 -17.19
C ASP A 104 -25.71 -23.41 -18.66
N GLN A 105 -24.84 -23.88 -19.56
CA GLN A 105 -25.03 -23.73 -21.01
C GLN A 105 -26.29 -24.46 -21.49
N SER A 106 -26.59 -25.64 -20.93
CA SER A 106 -27.82 -26.37 -21.24
C SER A 106 -29.06 -25.61 -20.79
N LEU A 107 -29.03 -25.06 -19.57
CA LEU A 107 -30.10 -24.23 -19.02
C LEU A 107 -30.33 -22.98 -19.88
N LEU A 108 -29.25 -22.28 -20.27
CA LEU A 108 -29.32 -21.09 -21.10
C LEU A 108 -29.91 -21.40 -22.49
N ARG A 109 -29.53 -22.52 -23.11
CA ARG A 109 -30.13 -22.98 -24.37
C ARG A 109 -31.61 -23.32 -24.23
N GLN A 110 -32.03 -23.91 -23.11
CA GLN A 110 -33.46 -24.15 -22.84
C GLN A 110 -34.21 -22.83 -22.65
N PHE A 111 -33.67 -21.92 -21.83
CA PHE A 111 -34.23 -20.60 -21.60
C PHE A 111 -34.42 -19.81 -22.90
N GLN A 112 -33.39 -19.76 -23.77
CA GLN A 112 -33.49 -19.09 -25.07
C GLN A 112 -34.56 -19.72 -25.97
N ARG A 113 -34.68 -21.05 -25.99
CA ARG A 113 -35.73 -21.74 -26.76
C ARG A 113 -37.12 -21.36 -26.27
N THR A 114 -37.34 -21.37 -24.96
CA THR A 114 -38.62 -20.98 -24.34
C THR A 114 -38.94 -19.50 -24.58
N PHE A 115 -37.93 -18.62 -24.49
CA PHE A 115 -38.07 -17.20 -24.82
C PHE A 115 -38.55 -16.98 -26.26
N ARG A 116 -37.95 -17.66 -27.23
CA ARG A 116 -38.36 -17.59 -28.65
C ARG A 116 -39.76 -18.13 -28.89
N ASP A 117 -40.14 -19.22 -28.22
CA ASP A 117 -41.51 -19.76 -28.29
C ASP A 117 -42.53 -18.73 -27.79
N TYR A 118 -42.27 -18.08 -26.65
CA TYR A 118 -43.15 -17.02 -26.15
C TYR A 118 -43.21 -15.79 -27.07
N LEU A 119 -42.09 -15.37 -27.67
CA LEU A 119 -42.11 -14.30 -28.67
C LEU A 119 -43.05 -14.64 -29.84
N GLY A 120 -42.99 -15.86 -30.36
CA GLY A 120 -43.88 -16.33 -31.42
C GLY A 120 -45.35 -16.31 -31.00
N ARG A 121 -45.65 -16.80 -29.79
CA ARG A 121 -47.02 -16.80 -29.24
C ARG A 121 -47.58 -15.40 -28.99
N LEU A 122 -46.73 -14.45 -28.64
CA LEU A 122 -47.11 -13.04 -28.41
C LEU A 122 -47.22 -12.22 -29.71
N GLY A 123 -46.92 -12.82 -30.87
CA GLY A 123 -47.01 -12.16 -32.17
C GLY A 123 -45.92 -11.11 -32.40
N PHE A 124 -44.73 -11.31 -31.83
CA PHE A 124 -43.59 -10.44 -32.07
C PHE A 124 -43.20 -10.43 -33.57
N ASN A 125 -42.95 -9.24 -34.14
CA ASN A 125 -42.67 -9.12 -35.58
C ASN A 125 -41.61 -8.06 -35.96
N SER A 126 -40.95 -7.39 -35.01
CA SER A 126 -39.89 -6.41 -35.33
C SER A 126 -38.65 -7.06 -35.95
N PHE A 127 -38.36 -8.31 -35.60
CA PHE A 127 -37.22 -9.08 -36.12
C PHE A 127 -37.61 -10.54 -36.34
N GLU A 128 -36.80 -11.29 -37.09
CA GLU A 128 -36.94 -12.74 -37.16
C GLU A 128 -36.71 -13.35 -35.78
N ILE A 129 -37.62 -14.19 -35.29
CA ILE A 129 -37.52 -14.82 -33.97
C ILE A 129 -36.20 -15.62 -33.82
N GLY A 130 -35.73 -16.25 -34.90
CA GLY A 130 -34.45 -16.97 -34.93
C GLY A 130 -33.23 -16.09 -34.64
N SER A 131 -33.30 -14.80 -34.96
CA SER A 131 -32.25 -13.82 -34.71
C SER A 131 -32.20 -13.32 -33.25
N MET A 132 -33.26 -13.55 -32.48
CA MET A 132 -33.35 -13.14 -31.07
C MET A 132 -32.58 -14.11 -30.20
N VAL A 133 -31.59 -13.65 -29.45
CA VAL A 133 -30.71 -14.48 -28.62
C VAL A 133 -30.67 -13.99 -27.18
N ILE A 134 -30.35 -14.88 -26.24
CA ILE A 134 -29.94 -14.50 -24.89
C ILE A 134 -28.42 -14.50 -24.88
N ASP A 135 -27.84 -13.35 -24.54
CA ASP A 135 -26.39 -13.17 -24.51
C ASP A 135 -25.76 -13.91 -23.31
N GLU A 136 -24.69 -14.68 -23.53
CA GLU A 136 -24.10 -15.51 -22.48
C GLU A 136 -23.39 -14.70 -21.38
N GLY A 137 -22.93 -13.48 -21.70
CA GLY A 137 -22.23 -12.64 -20.73
C GLY A 137 -23.16 -11.77 -19.89
N SER A 138 -24.23 -11.25 -20.49
CA SER A 138 -25.19 -10.36 -19.81
C SER A 138 -26.49 -11.05 -19.40
N PHE A 139 -26.78 -12.23 -19.94
CA PHE A 139 -28.07 -12.94 -19.81
C PHE A 139 -29.28 -12.13 -20.27
N MET A 140 -29.06 -11.10 -21.09
CA MET A 140 -30.10 -10.20 -21.60
C MET A 140 -30.47 -10.52 -23.06
N PRO A 141 -31.71 -10.23 -23.48
CA PRO A 141 -32.13 -10.36 -24.87
C PRO A 141 -31.34 -9.44 -25.79
N ARG A 142 -30.83 -10.01 -26.89
CA ARG A 142 -30.15 -9.31 -27.98
C ARG A 142 -30.67 -9.80 -29.33
N VAL A 143 -30.44 -8.99 -30.36
CA VAL A 143 -30.77 -9.34 -31.75
C VAL A 143 -29.52 -9.41 -32.59
N ILE A 144 -29.41 -10.45 -33.40
CA ILE A 144 -28.37 -10.61 -34.41
C ILE A 144 -28.78 -9.84 -35.66
N VAL A 145 -28.00 -8.82 -36.05
CA VAL A 145 -28.37 -7.89 -37.14
C VAL A 145 -27.67 -8.23 -38.46
N ASN A 146 -26.67 -9.12 -38.44
CA ASN A 146 -25.95 -9.53 -39.66
C ASN A 146 -25.35 -10.93 -39.55
N ASP A 147 -24.89 -11.45 -40.69
CA ASP A 147 -24.26 -12.78 -40.83
C ASP A 147 -22.92 -12.92 -40.07
N ARG A 148 -22.41 -11.83 -39.47
CA ARG A 148 -21.18 -11.83 -38.68
C ARG A 148 -21.46 -11.90 -37.17
N ASP A 149 -22.65 -12.36 -36.78
CA ASP A 149 -23.11 -12.46 -35.39
C ASP A 149 -22.99 -11.14 -34.61
N ARG A 150 -23.20 -10.00 -35.28
CA ARG A 150 -23.22 -8.71 -34.60
C ARG A 150 -24.51 -8.60 -33.79
N ARG A 151 -24.35 -8.67 -32.46
CA ARG A 151 -25.43 -8.57 -31.49
C ARG A 151 -25.62 -7.13 -31.03
N VAL A 152 -26.84 -6.62 -31.13
CA VAL A 152 -27.24 -5.35 -30.53
C VAL A 152 -28.32 -5.58 -29.48
N ARG A 153 -28.56 -4.59 -28.65
CA ARG A 153 -29.63 -4.67 -27.66
C ARG A 153 -30.99 -4.79 -28.35
N ALA A 154 -31.89 -5.57 -27.77
CA ALA A 154 -33.19 -5.87 -28.36
C ALA A 154 -34.17 -4.68 -28.39
N ASP A 155 -33.86 -3.56 -27.72
CA ASP A 155 -34.61 -2.30 -27.82
C ASP A 155 -34.30 -1.53 -29.11
N PHE A 156 -33.15 -1.79 -29.74
CA PHE A 156 -32.70 -1.04 -30.90
C PHE A 156 -33.46 -1.44 -32.17
N GLY A 157 -34.30 -0.53 -32.67
CA GLY A 157 -35.10 -0.75 -33.89
C GLY A 157 -36.41 -1.50 -33.67
N THR A 158 -36.75 -1.83 -32.42
CA THR A 158 -38.00 -2.52 -32.05
C THR A 158 -39.12 -1.53 -31.79
N SER A 159 -40.36 -1.84 -32.22
CA SER A 159 -41.53 -1.02 -31.86
C SER A 159 -41.81 -1.05 -30.35
N ALA A 160 -42.47 -0.02 -29.80
CA ALA A 160 -42.83 -0.01 -28.37
C ALA A 160 -43.66 -1.25 -27.97
N SER A 161 -44.59 -1.68 -28.83
CA SER A 161 -45.39 -2.88 -28.58
C SER A 161 -44.55 -4.16 -28.57
N ASP A 162 -43.60 -4.29 -29.49
CA ASP A 162 -42.70 -5.45 -29.53
C ASP A 162 -41.69 -5.44 -28.40
N TRP A 163 -41.30 -4.27 -27.90
CA TRP A 163 -40.48 -4.15 -26.71
C TRP A 163 -41.19 -4.72 -25.49
N ILE A 164 -42.48 -4.42 -25.32
CA ILE A 164 -43.31 -5.03 -24.27
C ILE A 164 -43.36 -6.55 -24.47
N ARG A 165 -43.59 -7.04 -25.70
CA ARG A 165 -43.59 -8.48 -26.01
C ARG A 165 -42.27 -9.15 -25.64
N ILE A 166 -41.13 -8.49 -25.85
CA ILE A 166 -39.81 -9.00 -25.44
C ILE A 166 -39.74 -9.13 -23.92
N ILE A 167 -40.11 -8.09 -23.17
CA ILE A 167 -40.12 -8.11 -21.70
C ILE A 167 -41.02 -9.25 -21.21
N THR A 168 -42.25 -9.33 -21.72
CA THR A 168 -43.22 -10.36 -21.33
C THR A 168 -42.71 -11.76 -21.66
N ALA A 169 -42.20 -12.00 -22.87
CA ALA A 169 -41.63 -13.29 -23.26
C ALA A 169 -40.45 -13.69 -22.38
N PHE A 170 -39.57 -12.74 -22.05
CA PHE A 170 -38.41 -12.98 -21.21
C PHE A 170 -38.81 -13.37 -19.79
N VAL A 171 -39.73 -12.63 -19.16
CA VAL A 171 -40.23 -12.92 -17.81
C VAL A 171 -40.97 -14.26 -17.77
N LEU A 172 -41.81 -14.56 -18.76
CA LEU A 172 -42.50 -15.85 -18.85
C LEU A 172 -41.52 -17.02 -19.07
N ALA A 173 -40.49 -16.82 -19.90
CA ALA A 173 -39.46 -17.83 -20.10
C ALA A 173 -38.63 -18.06 -18.83
N LEU A 174 -38.36 -17.01 -18.04
CA LEU A 174 -37.68 -17.14 -16.75
C LEU A 174 -38.53 -17.96 -15.79
N HIS A 175 -39.84 -17.66 -15.72
CA HIS A 175 -40.78 -18.42 -14.89
C HIS A 175 -40.81 -19.90 -15.29
N ALA A 176 -40.93 -20.18 -16.58
CA ALA A 176 -40.93 -21.55 -17.12
C ALA A 176 -39.58 -22.27 -16.90
N SER A 177 -38.47 -21.53 -16.77
CA SER A 177 -37.15 -22.11 -16.54
C SER A 177 -36.95 -22.69 -15.15
N ARG A 178 -37.92 -22.55 -14.25
CA ARG A 178 -37.96 -23.31 -12.99
C ARG A 178 -37.95 -24.82 -13.22
N ASP A 179 -38.59 -25.29 -14.30
CA ASP A 179 -38.76 -26.70 -14.60
C ASP A 179 -37.61 -27.25 -15.50
N ASN A 180 -36.71 -26.38 -15.96
CA ASN A 180 -35.60 -26.73 -16.85
C ASN A 180 -34.40 -27.39 -16.14
N SER A 181 -34.35 -27.33 -14.80
CA SER A 181 -33.28 -27.96 -14.00
C SER A 181 -33.74 -28.24 -12.58
N GLN A 182 -33.36 -29.40 -12.03
CA GLN A 182 -33.56 -29.72 -10.61
C GLN A 182 -32.79 -28.79 -9.66
N LYS A 183 -31.80 -28.04 -10.16
CA LYS A 183 -31.00 -27.06 -9.41
C LYS A 183 -31.35 -25.61 -9.78
N SER A 184 -32.49 -25.38 -10.42
CA SER A 184 -32.93 -24.02 -10.75
C SER A 184 -33.17 -23.21 -9.48
N ASN A 185 -32.51 -22.06 -9.34
CA ASN A 185 -32.68 -21.14 -8.21
C ASN A 185 -33.88 -20.18 -8.41
N HIS A 186 -34.81 -20.51 -9.30
CA HIS A 186 -35.95 -19.67 -9.60
C HIS A 186 -36.87 -19.54 -8.37
N PRO A 187 -37.31 -18.33 -7.97
CA PRO A 187 -38.13 -18.11 -6.76
C PRO A 187 -39.53 -18.76 -6.77
N ASN A 188 -39.93 -19.38 -7.88
CA ASN A 188 -41.25 -19.97 -8.12
C ASN A 188 -42.44 -19.02 -7.97
N LEU A 189 -42.16 -17.71 -7.99
CA LEU A 189 -43.13 -16.65 -7.95
C LEU A 189 -42.81 -15.65 -9.06
N THR A 190 -43.83 -15.27 -9.82
CA THR A 190 -43.76 -14.18 -10.78
C THR A 190 -44.99 -13.34 -10.60
N VAL A 191 -44.80 -12.04 -10.36
CA VAL A 191 -45.87 -11.07 -10.16
C VAL A 191 -45.82 -10.11 -11.33
N PHE A 192 -46.96 -9.94 -11.99
CA PHE A 192 -47.15 -8.92 -13.00
C PHE A 192 -48.04 -7.83 -12.41
N ASP A 193 -47.55 -6.60 -12.46
CA ASP A 193 -48.37 -5.43 -12.19
C ASP A 193 -48.81 -4.85 -13.54
N GLU A 194 -50.12 -4.66 -13.72
CA GLU A 194 -50.73 -4.20 -14.97
C GLU A 194 -50.32 -5.01 -16.25
N PRO A 195 -50.40 -6.35 -16.29
CA PRO A 195 -49.97 -7.15 -17.45
C PRO A 195 -50.74 -6.90 -18.77
N ALA A 196 -51.83 -6.14 -18.70
CA ALA A 196 -52.71 -5.81 -19.83
C ALA A 196 -52.50 -4.38 -20.38
N GLN A 197 -51.70 -3.55 -19.69
CA GLN A 197 -51.28 -2.22 -20.18
C GLN A 197 -49.99 -2.34 -20.98
#